data_AF-A0A3S0LU51-F1
#
_entry.id   AF-A0A3S0LU51-F1
#
_cell.length_a   1.000
_cell.length_b   1.000
_cell.length_c   1.000
_cell.angle_alpha   90.00
_cell.angle_beta   90.00
_cell.angle_gamma   90.00
#
_symmetry.space_group_name_H-M   'P 1'
#
loop_
_entity.id
_entity.type
_entity.pdbx_description
1 polymer ?
#
loop_
_entity_poly.entity_id
_entity_poly.type
_entity_poly.pdbx_seq_one_letter_code
_entity_poly.pdbx_strand_id
1 'polypeptide(L)'
;MPAYEYVRKNPLRKPKGFEPIVQRWSVGFPNNCAAFGVTFYGVQGSDAAAVYGSAFFGWIEKVLGLPNGPSVHDHAALVDQNGLYTHIVAMYWIDLQKRAAWDNDPMVTEWWNDKARLSEATGYFRETMMVPVERQETIYWQDYPAAMMLSPDVSVYPTPYCGYYGAMRDRLPIAGVDDLVPDYPELPAPAVRDTKGARWKITMPSNVAVIRSAASWERCDTEQTDDYMQQLRAPLDRGMDFLRQNAAVTGCASLRFQQTCDITGAPRMETHALGYFLSLGHLENWAENHASHDAIFKAAISRYKRYGKSNQLRTWHEVFVLPKGQNAEYVNCAPGTGLSLYFDGERLN
;
A
#
# COMPACT_ATOMS: atom_id res chain seq x y z
N MET A 1 -16.60 -15.75 -8.67
CA MET A 1 -15.55 -15.99 -9.69
C MET A 1 -15.03 -14.64 -10.13
N PRO A 2 -13.72 -14.45 -10.38
CA PRO A 2 -13.22 -13.15 -10.84
C PRO A 2 -13.91 -12.77 -12.15
N ALA A 3 -14.31 -11.51 -12.28
CA ALA A 3 -15.09 -11.01 -13.43
C ALA A 3 -14.32 -11.03 -14.77
N TYR A 4 -13.02 -11.35 -14.75
CA TYR A 4 -12.13 -11.35 -15.90
C TYR A 4 -11.45 -12.71 -16.04
N GLU A 5 -11.95 -13.56 -16.94
CA GLU A 5 -11.23 -14.74 -17.41
C GLU A 5 -10.61 -14.42 -18.78
N TYR A 6 -9.33 -14.05 -18.76
CA TYR A 6 -8.55 -13.94 -19.97
C TYR A 6 -8.14 -15.32 -20.47
N VAL A 7 -8.17 -15.53 -21.79
CA VAL A 7 -7.38 -16.58 -22.41
C VAL A 7 -5.91 -16.20 -22.22
N ARG A 8 -5.24 -16.85 -21.24
CA ARG A 8 -3.87 -16.50 -20.86
C ARG A 8 -2.92 -16.74 -22.03
N LYS A 9 -2.17 -15.70 -22.39
CA LYS A 9 -1.00 -15.75 -23.29
C LYS A 9 0.28 -16.00 -22.48
N ASN A 10 0.36 -15.39 -21.30
CA ASN A 10 1.45 -15.55 -20.37
C ASN A 10 1.14 -16.73 -19.42
N PRO A 11 1.97 -17.79 -19.45
CA PRO A 11 1.72 -18.98 -18.63
C PRO A 11 1.84 -18.65 -17.14
N LEU A 12 1.12 -19.42 -16.33
CA LEU A 12 1.27 -19.36 -14.88
C LEU A 12 2.71 -19.76 -14.50
N ARG A 13 3.25 -19.10 -13.47
CA ARG A 13 4.54 -19.45 -12.87
C ARG A 13 4.43 -20.60 -11.87
N LYS A 14 3.20 -20.95 -11.45
CA LYS A 14 2.89 -22.10 -10.59
C LYS A 14 3.57 -23.38 -11.11
N PRO A 15 4.46 -24.03 -10.32
CA PRO A 15 5.06 -25.29 -10.74
C PRO A 15 4.01 -26.38 -10.96
N LYS A 16 4.25 -27.27 -11.94
CA LYS A 16 3.33 -28.35 -12.26
C LYS A 16 3.12 -29.26 -11.04
N GLY A 17 1.86 -29.49 -10.66
CA GLY A 17 1.51 -30.32 -9.50
C GLY A 17 1.78 -29.68 -8.14
N PHE A 18 2.15 -28.40 -8.08
CA PHE A 18 2.33 -27.69 -6.81
C PHE A 18 0.98 -27.48 -6.12
N GLU A 19 0.88 -27.89 -4.85
CA GLU A 19 -0.26 -27.57 -3.99
C GLU A 19 0.21 -26.72 -2.81
N PRO A 20 -0.42 -25.55 -2.54
CA PRO A 20 -0.05 -24.74 -1.40
C PRO A 20 -0.22 -25.51 -0.08
N ILE A 21 0.81 -25.48 0.77
CA ILE A 21 0.77 -26.09 2.12
C ILE A 21 -0.23 -25.35 3.03
N VAL A 22 -0.33 -24.04 2.85
CA VAL A 22 -1.19 -23.14 3.65
C VAL A 22 -2.22 -22.51 2.72
N GLN A 23 -3.50 -22.74 3.00
CA GLN A 23 -4.58 -22.09 2.27
C GLN A 23 -4.56 -20.58 2.54
N ARG A 24 -4.61 -19.80 1.46
CA ARG A 24 -4.67 -18.34 1.49
C ARG A 24 -5.93 -17.85 0.78
N TRP A 25 -6.38 -16.66 1.09
CA TRP A 25 -7.64 -16.12 0.60
C TRP A 25 -7.40 -14.81 -0.16
N SER A 26 -8.27 -14.49 -1.12
CA SER A 26 -8.22 -13.25 -1.89
C SER A 26 -9.62 -12.64 -1.91
N VAL A 27 -9.70 -11.32 -2.13
CA VAL A 27 -10.98 -10.66 -2.37
C VAL A 27 -11.43 -10.82 -3.82
N GLY A 28 -12.74 -10.96 -4.01
CA GLY A 28 -13.41 -10.95 -5.31
C GLY A 28 -14.45 -9.84 -5.37
N PHE A 29 -14.43 -9.08 -6.46
CA PHE A 29 -15.25 -7.88 -6.63
C PHE A 29 -16.63 -8.21 -7.24
N PRO A 30 -17.63 -7.34 -7.03
CA PRO A 30 -18.90 -7.41 -7.75
C PRO A 30 -18.69 -7.40 -9.27
N ASN A 31 -19.54 -8.12 -10.02
CA ASN A 31 -19.40 -8.23 -11.48
C ASN A 31 -19.48 -6.88 -12.22
N ASN A 32 -20.14 -5.89 -11.64
CA ASN A 32 -20.26 -4.52 -12.17
C ASN A 32 -19.14 -3.58 -11.68
N CYS A 33 -18.22 -4.04 -10.85
CA CYS A 33 -17.06 -3.27 -10.40
C CYS A 33 -15.91 -3.45 -11.40
N ALA A 34 -15.74 -2.48 -12.29
CA ALA A 34 -14.62 -2.47 -13.23
C ALA A 34 -13.31 -1.95 -12.59
N ALA A 35 -13.44 -1.05 -11.63
CA ALA A 35 -12.34 -0.44 -10.89
C ALA A 35 -12.84 0.04 -9.52
N PHE A 36 -11.91 0.27 -8.59
CA PHE A 36 -12.17 0.81 -7.26
C PHE A 36 -11.21 1.96 -6.95
N GLY A 37 -11.59 2.82 -6.02
CA GLY A 37 -10.79 3.95 -5.57
C GLY A 37 -9.99 3.61 -4.32
N VAL A 38 -8.72 4.00 -4.29
CA VAL A 38 -7.88 3.97 -3.08
C VAL A 38 -7.26 5.34 -2.90
N THR A 39 -7.23 5.86 -1.68
CA THR A 39 -6.46 7.07 -1.39
C THR A 39 -5.76 6.99 -0.05
N PHE A 40 -4.49 7.37 -0.04
CA PHE A 40 -3.72 7.62 1.16
C PHE A 40 -3.68 9.12 1.40
N TYR A 41 -4.45 9.60 2.37
CA TYR A 41 -4.26 10.95 2.89
C TYR A 41 -3.25 10.92 4.02
N GLY A 42 -2.33 11.86 4.05
CA GLY A 42 -1.37 11.95 5.13
C GLY A 42 -1.12 13.36 5.59
N VAL A 43 -0.69 13.45 6.85
CA VAL A 43 -0.23 14.67 7.50
C VAL A 43 1.13 14.38 8.13
N GLN A 44 2.08 15.29 7.98
CA GLN A 44 3.40 15.21 8.60
C GLN A 44 3.74 16.46 9.38
N GLY A 45 4.43 16.30 10.51
CA GLY A 45 4.82 17.38 11.42
C GLY A 45 6.08 17.04 12.21
N SER A 46 6.55 17.96 13.05
CA SER A 46 7.77 17.77 13.85
C SER A 46 7.68 16.57 14.80
N ASP A 47 6.49 16.31 15.31
CA ASP A 47 6.20 15.28 16.29
C ASP A 47 4.70 14.93 16.28
N ALA A 48 4.31 13.96 17.10
CA ALA A 48 2.93 13.52 17.25
C ALA A 48 2.00 14.66 17.70
N ALA A 49 2.41 15.53 18.63
CA ALA A 49 1.56 16.60 19.15
C ALA A 49 1.25 17.64 18.06
N ALA A 50 2.24 18.00 17.23
CA ALA A 50 2.05 18.87 16.08
C ALA A 50 1.08 18.25 15.04
N VAL A 51 1.19 16.94 14.80
CA VAL A 51 0.31 16.23 13.86
C VAL A 51 -1.13 16.14 14.36
N TYR A 52 -1.34 15.64 15.58
CA TYR A 52 -2.68 15.47 16.17
C TYR A 52 -3.35 16.80 16.54
N GLY A 53 -2.57 17.86 16.79
CA GLY A 53 -3.08 19.22 17.00
C GLY A 53 -3.38 20.00 15.71
N SER A 54 -3.09 19.43 14.53
CA SER A 54 -3.30 20.11 13.25
C SER A 54 -4.77 20.13 12.83
N ALA A 55 -5.10 20.99 11.86
CA ALA A 55 -6.44 21.05 11.27
C ALA A 55 -6.89 19.75 10.55
N PHE A 56 -5.98 18.78 10.35
CA PHE A 56 -6.26 17.54 9.64
C PHE A 56 -7.26 16.65 10.37
N PHE A 57 -7.11 16.44 11.68
CA PHE A 57 -7.93 15.46 12.40
C PHE A 57 -9.39 15.89 12.52
N GLY A 58 -9.62 17.18 12.81
CA GLY A 58 -10.97 17.74 12.81
C GLY A 58 -11.66 17.73 11.44
N TRP A 59 -10.89 17.59 10.35
CA TRP A 59 -11.40 17.45 8.99
C TRP A 59 -11.58 15.98 8.59
N ILE A 60 -10.56 15.14 8.76
CA ILE A 60 -10.56 13.74 8.31
C ILE A 60 -11.68 12.93 8.97
N GLU A 61 -11.94 13.14 10.26
CA GLU A 61 -13.04 12.48 10.99
C GLU A 61 -14.40 12.80 10.37
N LYS A 62 -14.61 14.05 9.92
CA LYS A 62 -15.88 14.46 9.31
C LYS A 62 -16.04 13.89 7.91
N VAL A 63 -14.99 13.95 7.08
CA VAL A 63 -15.08 13.48 5.70
C VAL A 63 -15.16 11.96 5.60
N LEU A 64 -14.61 11.22 6.57
CA LEU A 64 -14.81 9.78 6.68
C LEU A 64 -16.29 9.42 6.93
N GLY A 65 -17.01 10.26 7.67
CA GLY A 65 -18.43 10.07 8.00
C GLY A 65 -19.43 10.63 6.99
N LEU A 66 -18.98 11.19 5.86
CA LEU A 66 -19.89 11.70 4.82
C LEU A 66 -20.71 10.56 4.19
N PRO A 67 -21.91 10.83 3.65
CA PRO A 67 -22.76 9.80 3.04
C PRO A 67 -22.09 8.98 1.92
N ASN A 68 -21.15 9.60 1.21
CA ASN A 68 -20.37 8.98 0.12
C ASN A 68 -18.92 8.65 0.53
N GLY A 69 -18.64 8.66 1.83
CA GLY A 69 -17.34 8.31 2.40
C GLY A 69 -16.87 6.89 2.03
N PRO A 70 -15.63 6.54 2.38
CA PRO A 70 -15.05 5.26 2.01
C PRO A 70 -15.80 4.08 2.66
N SER A 71 -15.91 2.96 1.94
CA SER A 71 -16.48 1.71 2.48
C SER A 71 -15.59 1.14 3.60
N VAL A 72 -14.28 1.38 3.53
CA VAL A 72 -13.29 0.96 4.53
C VAL A 72 -12.23 2.03 4.65
N HIS A 73 -11.77 2.29 5.87
CA HIS A 73 -10.54 3.04 6.11
C HIS A 73 -9.73 2.42 7.25
N ASP A 74 -8.43 2.69 7.24
CA ASP A 74 -7.52 2.31 8.31
C ASP A 74 -6.43 3.37 8.50
N HIS A 75 -5.77 3.34 9.66
CA HIS A 75 -4.84 4.36 10.11
C HIS A 75 -3.46 3.76 10.36
N ALA A 76 -2.41 4.49 10.02
CA ALA A 76 -1.04 4.14 10.33
C ALA A 76 -0.21 5.37 10.64
N ALA A 77 0.81 5.19 11.47
CA ALA A 77 1.78 6.24 11.78
C ALA A 77 3.21 5.75 11.63
N LEU A 78 4.11 6.68 11.31
CA LEU A 78 5.55 6.44 11.24
C LEU A 78 6.33 7.72 11.54
N VAL A 79 7.62 7.55 11.83
CA VAL A 79 8.60 8.62 11.70
C VAL A 79 9.30 8.42 10.36
N ASP A 80 9.23 9.40 9.48
CA ASP A 80 9.79 9.31 8.12
C ASP A 80 11.32 9.50 8.11
N GLN A 81 11.93 9.39 6.93
CA GLN A 81 13.38 9.55 6.76
C GLN A 81 13.89 10.96 7.08
N ASN A 82 13.01 11.96 7.17
CA ASN A 82 13.33 13.32 7.55
C ASN A 82 13.17 13.54 9.08
N GLY A 83 12.83 12.49 9.83
CA GLY A 83 12.56 12.57 11.27
C GLY A 83 11.19 13.16 11.59
N LEU A 84 10.28 13.29 10.61
CA LEU A 84 8.96 13.87 10.81
C LEU A 84 7.96 12.78 11.17
N TYR A 85 7.15 13.06 12.19
CA TYR A 85 6.01 12.19 12.51
C TYR A 85 4.97 12.35 11.40
N THR A 86 4.50 11.22 10.86
CA THR A 86 3.53 11.17 9.78
C THR A 86 2.38 10.25 10.17
N HIS A 87 1.15 10.72 10.01
CA HIS A 87 -0.06 9.91 10.12
C HIS A 87 -0.68 9.75 8.73
N ILE A 88 -1.09 8.54 8.38
CA ILE A 88 -1.71 8.19 7.10
C ILE A 88 -3.06 7.53 7.35
N VAL A 89 -4.06 7.95 6.58
CA VAL A 89 -5.38 7.34 6.49
C VAL A 89 -5.54 6.75 5.10
N ALA A 90 -5.60 5.41 5.04
CA ALA A 90 -5.93 4.68 3.83
C ALA A 90 -7.45 4.58 3.72
N MET A 91 -8.00 4.87 2.55
CA MET A 91 -9.44 4.89 2.31
C MET A 91 -9.78 4.16 1.00
N TYR A 92 -10.84 3.35 1.03
CA TYR A 92 -11.25 2.48 -0.08
C TYR A 92 -12.70 2.74 -0.50
N TRP A 93 -12.94 2.78 -1.80
CA TRP A 93 -14.27 2.88 -2.40
C TRP A 93 -14.43 1.81 -3.47
N ILE A 94 -15.29 0.82 -3.21
CA ILE A 94 -15.67 -0.17 -4.23
C ILE A 94 -16.63 0.45 -5.27
N ASP A 95 -17.44 1.42 -4.83
CA ASP A 95 -18.35 2.19 -5.68
C ASP A 95 -17.69 3.52 -6.12
N LEU A 96 -17.35 3.61 -7.40
CA LEU A 96 -16.73 4.81 -7.97
C LEU A 96 -17.67 6.01 -8.10
N GLN A 97 -19.00 5.81 -8.11
CA GLN A 97 -19.95 6.92 -8.09
C GLN A 97 -19.95 7.59 -6.73
N LYS A 98 -19.96 6.79 -5.65
CA LYS A 98 -19.76 7.32 -4.29
C LYS A 98 -18.41 8.05 -4.20
N ARG A 99 -17.34 7.44 -4.72
CA ARG A 99 -16.04 8.09 -4.74
C ARG A 99 -16.07 9.46 -5.41
N ALA A 100 -16.62 9.52 -6.63
CA ALA A 100 -16.71 10.77 -7.37
C ALA A 100 -17.58 11.82 -6.65
N ALA A 101 -18.69 11.40 -6.03
CA ALA A 101 -19.53 12.31 -5.24
C ALA A 101 -18.79 12.84 -4.00
N TRP A 102 -18.00 12.01 -3.32
CA TRP A 102 -17.16 12.41 -2.19
C TRP A 102 -16.03 13.34 -2.60
N ASP A 103 -15.32 13.05 -3.69
CA ASP A 103 -14.24 13.90 -4.19
C ASP A 103 -14.73 15.31 -4.57
N ASN A 104 -16.02 15.46 -4.92
CA ASN A 104 -16.66 16.73 -5.26
C ASN A 104 -17.41 17.37 -4.09
N ASP A 105 -17.45 16.74 -2.91
CA ASP A 105 -18.10 17.33 -1.74
C ASP A 105 -17.37 18.62 -1.33
N PRO A 106 -18.09 19.73 -1.06
CA PRO A 106 -17.49 20.98 -0.61
C PRO A 106 -16.57 20.81 0.62
N MET A 107 -16.94 19.95 1.57
CA MET A 107 -16.13 19.71 2.77
C MET A 107 -14.76 19.07 2.44
N VAL A 108 -14.70 18.27 1.38
CA VAL A 108 -13.47 17.64 0.90
C VAL A 108 -12.67 18.64 0.06
N THR A 109 -13.32 19.27 -0.92
CA THR A 109 -12.66 20.13 -1.92
C THR A 109 -12.19 21.45 -1.33
N GLU A 110 -13.01 22.13 -0.51
CA GLU A 110 -12.66 23.44 0.05
C GLU A 110 -11.50 23.32 1.03
N TRP A 111 -11.54 22.34 1.95
CA TRP A 111 -10.46 22.16 2.92
C TRP A 111 -9.12 21.85 2.26
N TRP A 112 -9.13 20.97 1.25
CA TRP A 112 -7.92 20.58 0.54
C TRP A 112 -7.32 21.73 -0.25
N ASN A 113 -8.15 22.55 -0.90
CA ASN A 113 -7.71 23.66 -1.76
C ASN A 113 -7.51 24.99 -1.03
N ASP A 114 -7.86 25.07 0.25
CA ASP A 114 -7.65 26.27 1.07
C ASP A 114 -6.16 26.65 1.12
N LYS A 115 -5.88 27.94 0.88
CA LYS A 115 -4.52 28.50 0.93
C LYS A 115 -3.91 28.42 2.34
N ALA A 116 -4.71 28.29 3.39
CA ALA A 116 -4.23 28.06 4.74
C ALA A 116 -3.27 26.87 4.83
N ARG A 117 -3.52 25.79 4.05
CA ARG A 117 -2.66 24.59 4.00
C ARG A 117 -1.22 24.89 3.59
N LEU A 118 -0.99 25.97 2.85
CA LEU A 118 0.34 26.37 2.39
C LEU A 118 1.16 27.07 3.49
N SER A 119 0.49 27.68 4.47
CA SER A 119 1.14 28.46 5.54
C SER A 119 1.22 27.74 6.87
N GLU A 120 0.56 26.59 7.01
CA GLU A 120 0.59 25.79 8.24
C GLU A 120 1.98 25.18 8.49
N ALA A 121 2.26 24.81 9.75
CA ALA A 121 3.54 24.17 10.09
C ALA A 121 3.62 22.71 9.61
N THR A 122 2.46 22.08 9.42
CA THR A 122 2.33 20.69 8.96
C THR A 122 2.28 20.59 7.44
N GLY A 123 2.77 19.47 6.91
CA GLY A 123 2.62 19.11 5.51
C GLY A 123 1.46 18.14 5.32
N TYR A 124 0.83 18.16 4.15
CA TYR A 124 -0.29 17.31 3.78
C TYR A 124 -0.05 16.64 2.44
N PHE A 125 -0.48 15.41 2.28
CA PHE A 125 -0.47 14.74 0.99
C PHE A 125 -1.73 13.92 0.75
N ARG A 126 -2.05 13.72 -0.52
CA ARG A 126 -3.02 12.72 -0.97
C ARG A 126 -2.45 11.93 -2.13
N GLU A 127 -2.45 10.62 -2.03
CA GLU A 127 -1.98 9.71 -3.09
C GLU A 127 -3.19 8.93 -3.56
N THR A 128 -3.76 9.35 -4.69
CA THR A 128 -5.07 8.89 -5.18
C THR A 128 -4.92 7.97 -6.37
N MET A 129 -5.60 6.84 -6.32
CA MET A 129 -5.53 5.78 -7.32
C MET A 129 -6.93 5.29 -7.67
N MET A 130 -7.17 5.11 -8.96
CA MET A 130 -8.25 4.30 -9.48
C MET A 130 -7.64 3.02 -10.04
N VAL A 131 -7.99 1.90 -9.42
CA VAL A 131 -7.37 0.60 -9.67
C VAL A 131 -8.37 -0.29 -10.38
N PRO A 132 -8.18 -0.60 -11.67
CA PRO A 132 -8.96 -1.62 -12.35
C PRO A 132 -8.86 -2.95 -11.62
N VAL A 133 -9.97 -3.67 -11.48
CA VAL A 133 -9.99 -4.90 -10.66
C VAL A 133 -9.09 -6.00 -11.23
N GLU A 134 -8.84 -5.98 -12.54
CA GLU A 134 -7.89 -6.86 -13.22
C GLU A 134 -6.42 -6.52 -12.95
N ARG A 135 -6.16 -5.31 -12.44
CA ARG A 135 -4.84 -4.75 -12.13
C ARG A 135 -4.55 -4.72 -10.63
N GLN A 136 -5.27 -5.50 -9.85
CA GLN A 136 -4.94 -5.77 -8.45
C GLN A 136 -4.85 -7.26 -8.16
N GLU A 137 -4.14 -7.59 -7.08
CA GLU A 137 -4.21 -8.88 -6.44
C GLU A 137 -4.15 -8.71 -4.92
N THR A 138 -4.74 -9.67 -4.19
CA THR A 138 -4.64 -9.70 -2.73
C THR A 138 -4.36 -11.08 -2.19
N ILE A 139 -3.83 -11.11 -0.96
CA ILE A 139 -3.64 -12.34 -0.20
C ILE A 139 -3.83 -12.12 1.30
N TYR A 140 -4.76 -12.86 1.90
CA TYR A 140 -5.17 -12.76 3.29
C TYR A 140 -5.22 -14.12 3.99
N TRP A 141 -5.34 -14.05 5.32
CA TRP A 141 -5.90 -15.13 6.13
C TRP A 141 -7.42 -14.92 6.25
N GLN A 142 -8.21 -15.99 6.17
CA GLN A 142 -9.67 -15.87 6.25
C GLN A 142 -10.14 -15.31 7.60
N ASP A 143 -9.44 -15.67 8.69
CA ASP A 143 -9.78 -15.32 10.06
C ASP A 143 -9.20 -13.96 10.51
N TYR A 144 -8.52 -13.24 9.61
CA TYR A 144 -7.94 -11.93 9.87
C TYR A 144 -8.24 -10.98 8.69
N PRO A 145 -9.49 -10.48 8.61
CA PRO A 145 -9.85 -9.48 7.60
C PRO A 145 -9.12 -8.16 7.88
N ALA A 146 -8.49 -7.61 6.85
CA ALA A 146 -7.77 -6.34 6.91
C ALA A 146 -7.85 -5.63 5.56
N ALA A 147 -7.62 -4.32 5.54
CA ALA A 147 -7.68 -3.47 4.35
C ALA A 147 -8.94 -3.78 3.50
N MET A 148 -8.79 -4.05 2.20
CA MET A 148 -9.92 -4.29 1.32
C MET A 148 -10.81 -5.48 1.71
N MET A 149 -10.28 -6.50 2.40
CA MET A 149 -11.09 -7.65 2.88
C MET A 149 -12.13 -7.25 3.94
N LEU A 150 -11.99 -6.09 4.60
CA LEU A 150 -12.99 -5.58 5.54
C LEU A 150 -14.24 -5.03 4.82
N SER A 151 -14.18 -4.80 3.51
CA SER A 151 -15.30 -4.22 2.79
C SER A 151 -16.47 -5.21 2.75
N PRO A 152 -17.70 -4.78 3.11
CA PRO A 152 -18.87 -5.63 2.96
C PRO A 152 -19.26 -5.84 1.49
N ASP A 153 -18.68 -5.06 0.58
CA ASP A 153 -19.00 -5.07 -0.85
C ASP A 153 -18.14 -6.10 -1.62
N VAL A 154 -17.17 -6.75 -0.97
CA VAL A 154 -16.32 -7.78 -1.59
C VAL A 154 -16.64 -9.17 -1.07
N SER A 155 -16.46 -10.16 -1.94
CA SER A 155 -16.47 -11.57 -1.59
C SER A 155 -15.05 -12.03 -1.21
N VAL A 156 -14.94 -13.14 -0.48
CA VAL A 156 -13.64 -13.73 -0.14
C VAL A 156 -13.60 -15.17 -0.65
N TYR A 157 -12.53 -15.56 -1.34
CA TYR A 157 -12.38 -16.90 -1.92
C TYR A 157 -10.98 -17.48 -1.67
N PRO A 158 -10.85 -18.81 -1.58
CA PRO A 158 -9.54 -19.46 -1.49
C PRO A 158 -8.77 -19.31 -2.80
N THR A 159 -7.52 -18.88 -2.75
CA THR A 159 -6.64 -18.79 -3.93
C THR A 159 -5.64 -19.95 -3.98
N PRO A 160 -5.47 -20.61 -5.14
CA PRO A 160 -4.47 -21.68 -5.33
C PRO A 160 -3.07 -21.13 -5.65
N TYR A 161 -2.94 -19.81 -5.80
CA TYR A 161 -1.72 -19.13 -6.22
C TYR A 161 -1.06 -18.49 -4.99
N CYS A 162 -0.40 -19.30 -4.17
CA CYS A 162 0.36 -18.83 -3.00
C CYS A 162 1.49 -19.82 -2.66
N GLY A 163 2.51 -19.35 -1.93
CA GLY A 163 3.61 -20.21 -1.45
C GLY A 163 4.72 -20.51 -2.47
N TYR A 164 4.81 -19.77 -3.57
CA TYR A 164 5.90 -19.85 -4.55
C TYR A 164 6.22 -18.47 -5.14
N TYR A 165 7.44 -18.27 -5.61
CA TYR A 165 7.83 -17.05 -6.33
C TYR A 165 7.10 -16.94 -7.66
N GLY A 166 6.55 -15.77 -7.96
CA GLY A 166 5.60 -15.55 -9.06
C GLY A 166 4.12 -15.72 -8.73
N ALA A 167 3.77 -16.20 -7.52
CA ALA A 167 2.37 -16.36 -7.12
C ALA A 167 1.60 -15.02 -7.10
N MET A 168 2.24 -13.91 -6.74
CA MET A 168 1.68 -12.56 -6.83
C MET A 168 1.20 -12.25 -8.25
N ARG A 169 2.09 -12.42 -9.25
CA ARG A 169 1.77 -12.19 -10.66
C ARG A 169 0.69 -13.15 -11.17
N ASP A 170 0.71 -14.40 -10.74
CA ASP A 170 -0.33 -15.37 -11.12
C ASP A 170 -1.73 -14.99 -10.60
N ARG A 171 -1.82 -14.30 -9.44
CA ARG A 171 -3.09 -13.78 -8.89
C ARG A 171 -3.61 -12.56 -9.63
N LEU A 172 -2.76 -11.83 -10.35
CA LEU A 172 -3.11 -10.63 -11.09
C LEU A 172 -3.74 -10.99 -12.46
N PRO A 173 -5.04 -10.73 -12.70
CA PRO A 173 -5.69 -11.16 -13.94
C PRO A 173 -5.03 -10.62 -15.21
N ILE A 174 -4.69 -9.33 -15.24
CA ILE A 174 -4.12 -8.67 -16.42
C ILE A 174 -2.76 -9.25 -16.81
N ALA A 175 -1.99 -9.78 -15.86
CA ALA A 175 -0.67 -10.36 -16.12
C ALA A 175 -0.73 -11.64 -16.97
N GLY A 176 -1.92 -12.23 -17.14
CA GLY A 176 -2.15 -13.34 -18.06
C GLY A 176 -2.07 -12.93 -19.54
N VAL A 177 -2.18 -11.65 -19.88
CA VAL A 177 -2.21 -11.16 -21.28
C VAL A 177 -1.37 -9.93 -21.55
N ASP A 178 -0.86 -9.27 -20.50
CA ASP A 178 0.01 -8.10 -20.54
C ASP A 178 1.26 -8.38 -19.70
N ASP A 179 2.42 -7.98 -20.19
CA ASP A 179 3.70 -8.13 -19.48
C ASP A 179 3.89 -7.07 -18.38
N LEU A 180 3.09 -6.00 -18.41
CA LEU A 180 3.10 -4.88 -17.46
C LEU A 180 4.44 -4.14 -17.49
N VAL A 181 4.95 -3.91 -18.70
CA VAL A 181 6.22 -3.22 -18.94
C VAL A 181 6.12 -1.77 -18.45
N PRO A 182 7.06 -1.27 -17.63
CA PRO A 182 7.06 0.14 -17.22
C PRO A 182 7.41 1.08 -18.37
N ASP A 183 7.00 2.34 -18.24
CA ASP A 183 7.38 3.41 -19.18
C ASP A 183 8.90 3.69 -19.16
N TYR A 184 9.58 3.39 -18.04
CA TYR A 184 11.01 3.57 -17.86
C TYR A 184 11.68 2.23 -17.49
N PRO A 185 12.89 1.93 -18.01
CA PRO A 185 13.61 0.71 -17.65
C PRO A 185 14.15 0.74 -16.21
N GLU A 186 14.45 1.94 -15.71
CA GLU A 186 14.98 2.20 -14.37
C GLU A 186 14.31 3.44 -13.77
N LEU A 187 14.42 3.61 -12.46
CA LEU A 187 13.81 4.76 -11.78
C LEU A 187 14.48 6.05 -12.26
N PRO A 188 13.71 7.08 -12.69
CA PRO A 188 14.31 8.33 -13.12
C PRO A 188 15.07 8.99 -11.96
N ALA A 189 16.07 9.81 -12.32
CA ALA A 189 16.85 10.55 -11.33
C ALA A 189 15.93 11.41 -10.43
N PRO A 190 16.18 11.47 -9.11
CA PRO A 190 15.36 12.25 -8.21
C PRO A 190 15.48 13.75 -8.53
N ALA A 191 14.34 14.43 -8.65
CA ALA A 191 14.23 15.86 -8.82
C ALA A 191 13.77 16.51 -7.50
N VAL A 192 14.65 17.32 -6.89
CA VAL A 192 14.29 18.07 -5.69
C VAL A 192 13.29 19.17 -6.06
N ARG A 193 12.18 19.23 -5.33
CA ARG A 193 11.13 20.22 -5.49
C ARG A 193 10.99 21.04 -4.21
N ASP A 194 10.83 22.35 -4.37
CA ASP A 194 10.49 23.21 -3.25
C ASP A 194 9.00 23.06 -2.93
N THR A 195 8.72 22.18 -1.97
CA THR A 195 7.36 21.82 -1.53
C THR A 195 6.88 22.70 -0.39
N LYS A 196 7.75 23.47 0.27
CA LYS A 196 7.35 24.37 1.37
C LYS A 196 6.59 25.57 0.81
N GLY A 197 5.44 25.88 1.42
CA GLY A 197 4.56 26.94 0.90
C GLY A 197 4.02 26.69 -0.51
N ALA A 198 4.07 25.45 -1.00
CA ALA A 198 3.69 25.09 -2.35
C ALA A 198 2.84 23.83 -2.39
N ARG A 199 2.06 23.71 -3.46
CA ARG A 199 1.35 22.47 -3.84
C ARG A 199 2.01 21.91 -5.08
N TRP A 200 2.33 20.64 -5.04
CA TRP A 200 2.85 19.88 -6.18
C TRP A 200 1.94 18.72 -6.47
N LYS A 201 1.67 18.49 -7.75
CA LYS A 201 1.01 17.29 -8.25
C LYS A 201 2.01 16.47 -9.06
N ILE A 202 2.19 15.22 -8.67
CA ILE A 202 3.03 14.23 -9.32
C ILE A 202 2.13 13.28 -10.09
N THR A 203 2.45 13.06 -11.37
CA THR A 203 1.71 12.14 -12.24
C THR A 203 2.50 10.85 -12.38
N MET A 204 1.90 9.73 -11.98
CA MET A 204 2.54 8.41 -12.05
C MET A 204 2.54 7.88 -13.50
N PRO A 205 3.65 7.29 -13.97
CA PRO A 205 3.71 6.61 -15.26
C PRO A 205 2.86 5.33 -15.26
N SER A 206 2.76 4.69 -16.41
CA SER A 206 2.09 3.39 -16.52
C SER A 206 2.76 2.33 -15.65
N ASN A 207 1.97 1.42 -15.11
CA ASN A 207 2.40 0.17 -14.47
C ASN A 207 3.23 0.33 -13.19
N VAL A 208 3.21 1.50 -12.54
CA VAL A 208 3.70 1.65 -11.16
C VAL A 208 3.02 0.61 -10.27
N ALA A 209 3.82 -0.18 -9.57
CA ALA A 209 3.32 -1.18 -8.63
C ALA A 209 3.28 -0.60 -7.21
N VAL A 210 2.11 -0.63 -6.59
CA VAL A 210 1.91 -0.23 -5.19
C VAL A 210 1.65 -1.47 -4.38
N ILE A 211 2.36 -1.66 -3.27
CA ILE A 211 2.17 -2.78 -2.35
C ILE A 211 1.86 -2.27 -0.95
N ARG A 212 0.82 -2.82 -0.33
CA ARG A 212 0.68 -2.83 1.13
C ARG A 212 0.93 -4.24 1.63
N SER A 213 1.91 -4.44 2.51
CA SER A 213 2.25 -5.76 3.05
C SER A 213 2.43 -5.72 4.55
N ALA A 214 1.64 -6.50 5.27
CA ALA A 214 1.49 -6.41 6.71
C ALA A 214 1.82 -7.71 7.45
N ALA A 215 2.22 -7.54 8.71
CA ALA A 215 2.32 -8.60 9.68
C ALA A 215 1.72 -8.14 11.02
N SER A 216 0.75 -8.91 11.50
CA SER A 216 0.05 -8.74 12.76
C SER A 216 0.41 -9.89 13.70
N TRP A 217 0.86 -9.53 14.90
CA TRP A 217 1.17 -10.44 16.01
C TRP A 217 0.21 -10.25 17.19
N GLU A 218 -0.90 -9.53 16.99
CA GLU A 218 -1.91 -9.25 18.01
C GLU A 218 -2.46 -10.50 18.69
N ARG A 219 -2.52 -11.62 17.95
CA ARG A 219 -3.04 -12.91 18.44
C ARG A 219 -1.93 -13.90 18.82
N CYS A 220 -0.67 -13.49 18.74
CA CYS A 220 0.45 -14.33 19.15
C CYS A 220 0.53 -14.41 20.68
N ASP A 221 0.76 -15.61 21.20
CA ASP A 221 1.23 -15.78 22.56
C ASP A 221 2.67 -15.26 22.73
N THR A 222 3.18 -15.27 23.95
CA THR A 222 4.52 -14.79 24.27
C THR A 222 5.60 -15.50 23.45
N GLU A 223 5.54 -16.82 23.31
CA GLU A 223 6.54 -17.59 22.56
C GLU A 223 6.55 -17.18 21.08
N GLN A 224 5.37 -17.13 20.46
CA GLN A 224 5.23 -16.78 19.05
C GLN A 224 5.52 -15.32 18.76
N THR A 225 5.30 -14.43 19.74
CA THR A 225 5.70 -13.02 19.67
C THR A 225 7.22 -12.88 19.71
N ASP A 226 7.89 -13.55 20.65
CA ASP A 226 9.35 -13.54 20.75
C ASP A 226 10.01 -14.11 19.49
N ASP A 227 9.50 -15.24 18.98
CA ASP A 227 9.94 -15.83 17.72
C ASP A 227 9.74 -14.86 16.55
N TYR A 228 8.58 -14.19 16.46
CA TYR A 228 8.34 -13.19 15.42
C TYR A 228 9.34 -12.05 15.49
N MET A 229 9.53 -11.45 16.67
CA MET A 229 10.41 -10.30 16.86
C MET A 229 11.86 -10.62 16.51
N GLN A 230 12.35 -11.80 16.91
CA GLN A 230 13.74 -12.18 16.71
C GLN A 230 14.02 -12.75 15.32
N GLN A 231 13.16 -13.66 14.84
CA GLN A 231 13.44 -14.47 13.67
C GLN A 231 12.89 -13.88 12.38
N LEU A 232 11.82 -13.07 12.44
CA LEU A 232 11.15 -12.55 11.24
C LEU A 232 11.16 -11.02 11.15
N ARG A 233 10.88 -10.31 12.26
CA ARG A 233 10.83 -8.84 12.28
C ARG A 233 12.19 -8.21 12.02
N ALA A 234 13.26 -8.69 12.67
CA ALA A 234 14.59 -8.13 12.44
C ALA A 234 15.09 -8.26 10.98
N PRO A 235 14.94 -9.41 10.28
CA PRO A 235 15.16 -9.47 8.83
C PRO A 235 14.25 -8.54 8.02
N LEU A 236 12.97 -8.41 8.40
CA LEU A 236 12.02 -7.52 7.75
C LEU A 236 12.49 -6.07 7.82
N ASP A 237 12.87 -5.58 9.00
CA ASP A 237 13.36 -4.21 9.20
C ASP A 237 14.57 -3.92 8.30
N ARG A 238 15.55 -4.83 8.24
CA ARG A 238 16.71 -4.71 7.33
C ARG A 238 16.31 -4.68 5.86
N GLY A 239 15.29 -5.47 5.48
CA GLY A 239 14.75 -5.47 4.11
C GLY A 239 14.09 -4.14 3.76
N MET A 240 13.33 -3.57 4.69
CA MET A 240 12.70 -2.27 4.53
C MET A 240 13.73 -1.13 4.46
N ASP A 241 14.74 -1.15 5.33
CA ASP A 241 15.84 -0.18 5.30
C ASP A 241 16.59 -0.23 3.97
N PHE A 242 16.88 -1.43 3.46
CA PHE A 242 17.55 -1.61 2.18
C PHE A 242 16.74 -0.97 1.03
N LEU A 243 15.45 -1.26 0.93
CA LEU A 243 14.58 -0.68 -0.08
C LEU A 243 14.57 0.86 -0.02
N ARG A 244 14.47 1.44 1.19
CA ARG A 244 14.46 2.90 1.41
C ARG A 244 15.77 3.57 0.98
N GLN A 245 16.89 2.90 1.20
CA GLN A 245 18.24 3.43 0.94
C GLN A 245 18.73 3.17 -0.50
N ASN A 246 18.08 2.27 -1.24
CA ASN A 246 18.55 1.79 -2.56
C ASN A 246 17.48 1.93 -3.65
N ALA A 247 16.75 3.06 -3.67
CA ALA A 247 15.67 3.32 -4.62
C ALA A 247 16.09 3.14 -6.08
N ALA A 248 17.26 3.67 -6.47
CA ALA A 248 17.76 3.57 -7.85
C ALA A 248 18.01 2.12 -8.29
N VAL A 249 18.54 1.27 -7.40
CA VAL A 249 18.85 -0.13 -7.69
C VAL A 249 17.60 -1.00 -7.69
N THR A 250 16.66 -0.71 -6.80
CA THR A 250 15.48 -1.55 -6.57
C THR A 250 14.26 -1.13 -7.38
N GLY A 251 14.27 0.08 -7.94
CA GLY A 251 13.09 0.71 -8.51
C GLY A 251 12.03 1.10 -7.47
N CYS A 252 12.33 1.03 -6.17
CA CYS A 252 11.42 1.41 -5.10
C CYS A 252 11.47 2.92 -4.89
N ALA A 253 10.56 3.65 -5.54
CA ALA A 253 10.48 5.12 -5.48
C ALA A 253 10.11 5.62 -4.07
N SER A 254 9.33 4.86 -3.32
CA SER A 254 8.98 5.21 -1.95
C SER A 254 8.68 3.97 -1.13
N LEU A 255 9.15 3.93 0.11
CA LEU A 255 8.82 2.88 1.06
C LEU A 255 8.56 3.48 2.44
N ARG A 256 7.34 3.28 2.93
CA ARG A 256 6.93 3.62 4.29
C ARG A 256 6.69 2.33 5.06
N PHE A 257 7.50 2.05 6.06
CA PHE A 257 7.23 0.95 6.99
C PHE A 257 6.58 1.53 8.25
N GLN A 258 5.30 1.24 8.43
CA GLN A 258 4.44 2.00 9.33
C GLN A 258 3.73 1.10 10.34
N GLN A 259 3.44 1.69 11.48
CA GLN A 259 2.75 1.09 12.61
C GLN A 259 1.25 1.30 12.41
N THR A 260 0.47 0.22 12.28
CA THR A 260 -1.00 0.33 12.26
C THR A 260 -1.44 0.93 13.61
N CYS A 261 -2.37 1.88 13.57
CA CYS A 261 -2.88 2.58 14.75
C CYS A 261 -4.38 2.87 14.63
N ASP A 262 -4.97 3.48 15.66
CA ASP A 262 -6.30 4.10 15.55
C ASP A 262 -6.23 5.59 15.18
N ILE A 263 -7.39 6.27 15.16
CA ILE A 263 -7.49 7.69 14.83
C ILE A 263 -6.70 8.59 15.81
N THR A 264 -6.50 8.15 17.06
CA THR A 264 -5.76 8.91 18.08
C THR A 264 -4.26 8.65 18.02
N GLY A 265 -3.82 7.75 17.15
CA GLY A 265 -2.44 7.32 17.06
C GLY A 265 -2.06 6.17 17.98
N ALA A 266 -3.01 5.57 18.71
CA ALA A 266 -2.71 4.45 19.58
C ALA A 266 -2.31 3.23 18.74
N PRO A 267 -1.11 2.65 18.95
CA PRO A 267 -0.59 1.59 18.09
C PRO A 267 -1.33 0.28 18.30
N ARG A 268 -1.51 -0.48 17.22
CA ARG A 268 -1.96 -1.88 17.23
C ARG A 268 -0.77 -2.82 17.09
N MET A 269 -0.95 -4.10 17.36
CA MET A 269 0.13 -5.09 17.17
C MET A 269 0.24 -5.55 15.70
N GLU A 270 0.37 -4.58 14.79
CA GLU A 270 0.54 -4.80 13.36
C GLU A 270 1.41 -3.72 12.74
N THR A 271 2.35 -4.12 11.88
CA THR A 271 3.09 -3.19 11.01
C THR A 271 2.86 -3.56 9.57
N HIS A 272 2.90 -2.56 8.68
CA HIS A 272 2.83 -2.80 7.26
C HIS A 272 3.74 -1.88 6.47
N ALA A 273 4.28 -2.40 5.36
CA ALA A 273 4.95 -1.60 4.37
C ALA A 273 3.90 -1.03 3.40
N LEU A 274 4.05 0.25 3.02
CA LEU A 274 3.43 0.86 1.86
C LEU A 274 4.57 1.24 0.90
N GLY A 275 4.70 0.49 -0.19
CA GLY A 275 5.77 0.63 -1.17
C GLY A 275 5.25 1.04 -2.54
N TYR A 276 5.98 1.94 -3.20
CA TYR A 276 5.77 2.33 -4.59
C TYR A 276 7.00 1.90 -5.40
N PHE A 277 6.81 0.94 -6.29
CA PHE A 277 7.82 0.43 -7.21
C PHE A 277 7.53 0.90 -8.62
N LEU A 278 8.58 1.15 -9.40
CA LEU A 278 8.46 1.53 -10.81
C LEU A 278 7.65 0.51 -11.63
N SER A 279 7.75 -0.77 -11.30
CA SER A 279 6.91 -1.80 -11.90
C SER A 279 6.73 -3.03 -11.02
N LEU A 280 5.80 -3.91 -11.40
CA LEU A 280 5.65 -5.23 -10.80
C LEU A 280 6.95 -6.05 -10.91
N GLY A 281 7.65 -5.94 -12.04
CA GLY A 281 8.93 -6.64 -12.25
C GLY A 281 10.03 -6.18 -11.30
N HIS A 282 10.07 -4.89 -10.93
CA HIS A 282 11.02 -4.38 -9.92
C HIS A 282 10.73 -4.96 -8.53
N LEU A 283 9.44 -4.99 -8.16
CA LEU A 283 8.99 -5.60 -6.91
C LEU A 283 9.31 -7.11 -6.87
N GLU A 284 9.01 -7.84 -7.96
CA GLU A 284 9.34 -9.28 -8.09
C GLU A 284 10.85 -9.50 -8.01
N ASN A 285 11.66 -8.70 -8.72
CA ASN A 285 13.11 -8.87 -8.71
C ASN A 285 13.70 -8.73 -7.30
N TRP A 286 13.24 -7.74 -6.52
CA TRP A 286 13.64 -7.62 -5.13
C TRP A 286 13.19 -8.83 -4.30
N ALA A 287 11.93 -9.24 -4.44
CA ALA A 287 11.38 -10.35 -3.67
C ALA A 287 12.06 -11.70 -3.99
N GLU A 288 12.45 -11.92 -5.25
CA GLU A 288 12.93 -13.22 -5.71
C GLU A 288 14.46 -13.34 -5.64
N ASN A 289 15.18 -12.24 -5.88
CA ASN A 289 16.62 -12.28 -6.13
C ASN A 289 17.47 -11.51 -5.11
N HIS A 290 16.85 -10.82 -4.14
CA HIS A 290 17.61 -10.07 -3.13
C HIS A 290 17.74 -10.82 -1.81
N ALA A 291 18.96 -10.85 -1.26
CA ALA A 291 19.29 -11.54 -0.02
C ALA A 291 18.45 -11.08 1.19
N SER A 292 18.04 -9.81 1.21
CA SER A 292 17.18 -9.30 2.29
C SER A 292 15.78 -9.91 2.28
N HIS A 293 15.16 -10.08 1.11
CA HIS A 293 13.86 -10.75 1.04
C HIS A 293 13.99 -12.28 1.16
N ASP A 294 15.05 -12.89 0.62
CA ASP A 294 15.31 -14.31 0.83
C ASP A 294 15.41 -14.68 2.32
N ALA A 295 16.04 -13.83 3.14
CA ALA A 295 16.08 -14.01 4.59
C ALA A 295 14.68 -13.98 5.22
N ILE A 296 13.82 -13.03 4.81
CA ILE A 296 12.43 -12.92 5.26
C ILE A 296 11.63 -14.16 4.85
N PHE A 297 11.76 -14.58 3.59
CA PHE A 297 11.04 -15.72 3.03
C PHE A 297 11.44 -17.04 3.72
N LYS A 298 12.74 -17.26 3.92
CA LYS A 298 13.26 -18.43 4.67
C LYS A 298 12.77 -18.43 6.12
N ALA A 299 12.77 -17.29 6.79
CA ALA A 299 12.24 -17.16 8.15
C ALA A 299 10.74 -17.48 8.19
N ALA A 300 9.95 -16.96 7.25
CA ALA A 300 8.52 -17.27 7.16
C ALA A 300 8.27 -18.76 6.91
N ILE A 301 8.99 -19.40 5.98
CA ILE A 301 8.90 -20.85 5.74
C ILE A 301 9.27 -21.65 7.00
N SER A 302 10.36 -21.27 7.67
CA SER A 302 10.80 -21.93 8.91
C SER A 302 9.71 -21.86 9.98
N ARG A 303 9.10 -20.68 10.15
CA ARG A 303 7.98 -20.47 11.07
C ARG A 303 6.77 -21.34 10.72
N TYR A 304 6.39 -21.40 9.44
CA TYR A 304 5.29 -22.27 8.99
C TYR A 304 5.58 -23.75 9.26
N LYS A 305 6.82 -24.20 9.07
CA LYS A 305 7.22 -25.58 9.40
C LYS A 305 7.17 -25.84 10.91
N ARG A 306 7.57 -24.87 11.73
CA ARG A 306 7.59 -24.97 13.20
C ARG A 306 6.19 -25.03 13.79
N TYR A 307 5.32 -24.08 13.44
CA TYR A 307 4.02 -23.93 14.10
C TYR A 307 2.86 -24.56 13.32
N GLY A 308 3.00 -24.77 12.01
CA GLY A 308 1.96 -25.36 11.17
C GLY A 308 0.60 -24.69 11.36
N LYS A 309 -0.41 -25.50 11.69
CA LYS A 309 -1.79 -25.03 11.97
C LYS A 309 -1.90 -24.15 13.22
N SER A 310 -0.94 -24.22 14.14
CA SER A 310 -0.90 -23.42 15.37
C SER A 310 -0.23 -22.06 15.17
N ASN A 311 0.21 -21.71 13.96
CA ASN A 311 0.77 -20.39 13.69
C ASN A 311 -0.28 -19.30 13.93
N GLN A 312 0.00 -18.39 14.87
CA GLN A 312 -0.88 -17.29 15.26
C GLN A 312 -0.59 -15.99 14.51
N LEU A 313 0.61 -15.86 13.91
CA LEU A 313 0.96 -14.68 13.13
C LEU A 313 0.03 -14.56 11.92
N ARG A 314 -0.49 -13.36 11.68
CA ARG A 314 -1.34 -13.07 10.53
C ARG A 314 -0.63 -12.08 9.62
N THR A 315 -0.51 -12.45 8.36
CA THR A 315 0.09 -11.61 7.31
C THR A 315 -0.90 -11.42 6.20
N TRP A 316 -0.82 -10.28 5.54
CA TRP A 316 -1.61 -10.00 4.35
C TRP A 316 -0.85 -9.06 3.44
N HIS A 317 -1.20 -9.07 2.17
CA HIS A 317 -0.79 -8.00 1.27
C HIS A 317 -1.83 -7.75 0.20
N GLU A 318 -1.77 -6.55 -0.38
CA GLU A 318 -2.46 -6.16 -1.58
C GLU A 318 -1.47 -5.44 -2.51
N VAL A 319 -1.56 -5.73 -3.80
CA VAL A 319 -0.69 -5.16 -4.82
C VAL A 319 -1.53 -4.61 -5.95
N PHE A 320 -1.25 -3.38 -6.34
CA PHE A 320 -1.91 -2.67 -7.43
C PHE A 320 -0.90 -2.36 -8.52
N VAL A 321 -1.26 -2.54 -9.79
CA VAL A 321 -0.43 -2.12 -10.93
C VAL A 321 -1.17 -1.02 -11.68
N LEU A 322 -0.75 0.21 -11.46
CA LEU A 322 -1.57 1.37 -11.79
C LEU A 322 -1.60 1.66 -13.30
N PRO A 323 -2.77 2.00 -13.88
CA PRO A 323 -2.80 2.59 -15.20
C PRO A 323 -2.15 3.99 -15.17
N LYS A 324 -1.68 4.48 -16.31
CA LYS A 324 -1.04 5.80 -16.43
C LYS A 324 -1.93 6.92 -15.89
N GLY A 325 -1.33 7.96 -15.31
CA GLY A 325 -2.03 9.20 -14.99
C GLY A 325 -2.65 9.24 -13.59
N GLN A 326 -2.32 8.28 -12.71
CA GLN A 326 -2.66 8.40 -11.28
C GLN A 326 -1.88 9.56 -10.66
N ASN A 327 -2.43 10.16 -9.61
CA ASN A 327 -1.90 11.42 -9.09
C ASN A 327 -1.58 11.33 -7.60
N ALA A 328 -0.46 11.94 -7.23
CA ALA A 328 -0.10 12.22 -5.85
C ALA A 328 0.11 13.73 -5.68
N GLU A 329 -0.57 14.34 -4.71
CA GLU A 329 -0.38 15.74 -4.38
C GLU A 329 0.30 15.90 -3.04
N TYR A 330 1.24 16.85 -2.96
CA TYR A 330 2.01 17.18 -1.78
C TYR A 330 1.91 18.68 -1.52
N VAL A 331 1.56 19.06 -0.29
CA VAL A 331 1.35 20.43 0.16
C VAL A 331 2.21 20.66 1.38
N ASN A 332 3.20 21.56 1.30
CA ASN A 332 4.06 21.89 2.45
C ASN A 332 4.83 20.70 3.08
N CYS A 333 4.88 19.57 2.38
CA CYS A 333 5.62 18.37 2.76
C CYS A 333 7.14 18.61 2.76
N ALA A 334 7.89 17.76 3.45
CA ALA A 334 9.34 17.73 3.29
C ALA A 334 9.74 17.14 1.92
N PRO A 335 10.87 17.55 1.32
CA PRO A 335 11.43 16.86 0.17
C PRO A 335 11.63 15.37 0.46
N GLY A 336 11.31 14.50 -0.51
CA GLY A 336 11.40 13.05 -0.31
C GLY A 336 10.14 12.40 0.27
N THR A 337 9.12 13.18 0.67
CA THR A 337 7.84 12.58 1.07
C THR A 337 7.20 11.87 -0.12
N GLY A 338 6.93 10.57 0.01
CA GLY A 338 6.24 9.79 -1.03
C GLY A 338 6.99 9.80 -2.36
N LEU A 339 6.27 10.15 -3.43
CA LEU A 339 6.77 10.27 -4.79
C LEU A 339 7.27 11.68 -5.13
N SER A 340 7.36 12.60 -4.16
CA SER A 340 7.69 14.01 -4.44
C SER A 340 9.05 14.24 -5.12
N LEU A 341 9.96 13.27 -5.10
CA LEU A 341 11.24 13.33 -5.81
C LEU A 341 11.20 12.70 -7.21
N TYR A 342 10.17 11.94 -7.56
CA TYR A 342 10.16 11.12 -8.77
C TYR A 342 9.05 11.55 -9.73
N PHE A 343 9.17 11.09 -10.97
CA PHE A 343 8.20 11.29 -12.07
C PHE A 343 7.91 12.76 -12.43
N ASP A 344 7.01 12.97 -13.37
CA ASP A 344 6.60 14.30 -13.81
C ASP A 344 5.81 15.00 -12.72
N GLY A 345 6.17 16.25 -12.45
CA GLY A 345 5.55 17.05 -11.39
C GLY A 345 5.23 18.45 -11.88
N GLU A 346 4.02 18.91 -11.56
CA GLU A 346 3.56 20.28 -11.81
C GLU A 346 3.30 21.00 -10.48
N ARG A 347 3.73 22.26 -10.40
CA ARG A 347 3.36 23.13 -9.28
C ARG A 347 1.95 23.67 -9.55
N LEU A 348 1.07 23.48 -8.58
CA LEU A 348 -0.29 24.01 -8.61
C LEU A 348 -0.33 25.39 -7.96
N ASN A 349 -1.19 26.27 -8.48
CA ASN A 349 -1.34 27.66 -8.03
C ASN A 349 -2.19 27.81 -6.76
#